data_AF-A0A8T9BZW4-F1
#
_entry.id   AF-A0A8T9BZW4-F1
#
_cell.length_a   1.000
_cell.length_b   1.000
_cell.length_c   1.000
_cell.angle_alpha   90.00
_cell.angle_beta   90.00
_cell.angle_gamma   90.00
#
_symmetry.space_group_name_H-M   'P 1'
#
loop_
_entity.id
_entity.type
_entity.pdbx_description
1 polymer ?
#
loop_
_entity_poly.entity_id
_entity_poly.type
_entity_poly.pdbx_seq_one_letter_code
_entity_poly.pdbx_strand_id
1 'polypeptide(L)'
;MDVSSLSLASLSSANTEDFRLSETGASPVWSPRIKPVQNNPPKNKSEILKPLNSKVGDLDITSRIMTIIQGYGQNEENSSGDAWLGRFKFEARVRKAVDHNTPILLVLPAFPWKSVNKVEKVLGALPDLGEVLALGRLNNLCEDIEQIYEPGARVTITSDGLVYNDLLGIPDEEVYEYGAALRRIPAEKEYVNIDFIRIMNLLGLTDQISMTKEEYLQTVGGVRETLVERFLDPTFIATDAIEEDRDINLTYCGYLKFLAKDLKYSPVTAGVIGKNEYRRAVKRVAQDMIIRGKAFAAAIDWALPDHVRLSIHRSTGLNKLSFPLVPQINHFSMTPWHCCIAVTAKGEFRTAHKTALVDTHDLVEHEGRPSYFRDRSSPAEILD
;
A
#
# COMPACT_ATOMS: atom_id res chain seq x y z
N MET A 1 -13.35 32.66 -52.32
CA MET A 1 -13.94 31.31 -52.42
C MET A 1 -14.95 31.21 -51.29
N ASP A 2 -16.17 30.89 -51.72
CA ASP A 2 -17.51 30.93 -51.13
C ASP A 2 -17.86 31.63 -49.81
N VAL A 3 -18.95 32.38 -49.94
CA VAL A 3 -19.75 33.12 -48.97
C VAL A 3 -21.20 32.71 -49.20
N SER A 4 -21.92 32.24 -48.17
CA SER A 4 -23.39 32.33 -48.04
C SER A 4 -23.74 31.96 -46.58
N SER A 5 -24.20 32.86 -45.70
CA SER A 5 -25.48 33.60 -45.64
C SER A 5 -26.67 32.62 -45.50
N LEU A 6 -27.60 32.65 -44.53
CA LEU A 6 -28.25 33.65 -43.65
C LEU A 6 -28.71 32.95 -42.33
N SER A 7 -28.71 33.55 -41.12
CA SER A 7 -29.67 34.55 -40.54
C SER A 7 -31.13 34.05 -40.49
N LEU A 8 -31.96 34.18 -39.44
CA LEU A 8 -32.02 35.05 -38.26
C LEU A 8 -33.18 34.59 -37.32
N ALA A 9 -33.10 34.96 -36.03
CA ALA A 9 -34.20 35.32 -35.11
C ALA A 9 -35.21 34.23 -34.66
N SER A 10 -35.90 34.26 -33.50
CA SER A 10 -35.81 34.82 -32.13
C SER A 10 -37.21 34.64 -31.50
N LEU A 11 -37.33 34.67 -30.16
CA LEU A 11 -38.55 34.70 -29.31
C LEU A 11 -39.06 33.31 -28.86
N SER A 12 -39.53 33.06 -27.63
CA SER A 12 -39.61 33.79 -26.35
C SER A 12 -40.18 32.82 -25.30
N SER A 13 -39.71 32.92 -24.06
CA SER A 13 -40.40 32.70 -22.76
C SER A 13 -41.55 31.67 -22.61
N ALA A 14 -41.41 30.74 -21.65
CA ALA A 14 -42.12 30.75 -20.34
C ALA A 14 -42.48 29.35 -19.80
N ASN A 15 -42.21 29.17 -18.50
CA ASN A 15 -42.96 28.40 -17.48
C ASN A 15 -43.03 26.86 -17.59
N THR A 16 -42.29 26.15 -16.73
CA THR A 16 -42.71 25.59 -15.42
C THR A 16 -43.87 24.60 -15.52
N GLU A 17 -43.58 23.30 -15.39
CA GLU A 17 -44.37 22.41 -14.54
C GLU A 17 -43.51 21.26 -13.97
N ASP A 18 -43.76 21.04 -12.68
CA ASP A 18 -43.38 19.94 -11.81
C ASP A 18 -43.27 18.56 -12.47
N PHE A 19 -42.22 17.82 -12.10
CA PHE A 19 -42.31 16.36 -12.01
C PHE A 19 -41.69 15.88 -10.68
N ARG A 20 -42.57 15.68 -9.69
CA ARG A 20 -42.31 14.84 -8.51
C ARG A 20 -42.32 13.37 -8.94
N LEU A 21 -41.22 12.66 -8.68
CA LEU A 21 -41.16 11.20 -8.53
C LEU A 21 -40.18 10.92 -7.39
N SER A 22 -40.69 10.81 -6.17
CA SER A 22 -41.02 9.55 -5.49
C SER A 22 -39.79 8.87 -4.88
N GLU A 23 -39.59 9.14 -3.59
CA GLU A 23 -38.79 8.32 -2.67
C GLU A 23 -39.31 6.88 -2.68
N THR A 24 -38.51 5.94 -3.18
CA THR A 24 -38.61 4.53 -2.81
C THR A 24 -37.25 3.84 -2.98
N GLY A 25 -36.73 3.29 -1.89
CA GLY A 25 -35.83 2.13 -1.94
C GLY A 25 -34.32 2.39 -1.87
N ALA A 26 -33.85 2.99 -0.76
CA ALA A 26 -32.45 2.80 -0.37
C ALA A 26 -32.21 1.30 -0.12
N SER A 27 -31.48 0.66 -1.03
CA SER A 27 -30.94 -0.68 -0.81
C SER A 27 -29.85 -0.58 0.27
N PRO A 28 -29.77 -1.54 1.21
CA PRO A 28 -28.82 -1.45 2.31
C PRO A 28 -27.40 -1.59 1.74
N VAL A 29 -26.61 -0.52 1.86
CA VAL A 29 -25.17 -0.55 1.65
C VAL A 29 -24.61 -1.50 2.71
N TRP A 30 -24.34 -2.74 2.29
CA TRP A 30 -23.67 -3.74 3.12
C TRP A 30 -22.20 -3.31 3.25
N SER A 31 -21.91 -2.58 4.31
CA SER A 31 -20.54 -2.34 4.79
C SER A 31 -20.17 -3.49 5.74
N PRO A 32 -19.35 -4.47 5.33
CA PRO A 32 -18.89 -5.49 6.27
C PRO A 32 -17.95 -4.81 7.27
N ARG A 33 -18.38 -4.68 8.53
CA ARG A 33 -17.47 -4.34 9.63
C ARG A 33 -16.45 -5.47 9.75
N ILE A 34 -15.24 -5.20 9.26
CA ILE A 34 -14.09 -6.10 9.35
C ILE A 34 -13.74 -6.22 10.84
N LYS A 35 -14.02 -7.37 11.44
CA LYS A 35 -13.49 -7.69 12.77
C LYS A 35 -11.99 -8.02 12.61
N PRO A 36 -11.10 -7.46 13.45
CA PRO A 36 -9.69 -7.82 13.43
C PRO A 36 -9.53 -9.34 13.61
N VAL A 37 -8.77 -9.97 12.72
CA VAL A 37 -8.35 -11.37 12.89
C VAL A 37 -7.44 -11.42 14.11
N GLN A 38 -7.93 -12.00 15.21
CA GLN A 38 -7.12 -12.27 16.39
C GLN A 38 -6.12 -13.39 16.07
N ASN A 39 -4.86 -13.02 15.85
CA ASN A 39 -3.75 -13.96 15.76
C ASN A 39 -3.40 -14.47 17.17
N ASN A 40 -4.10 -15.51 17.64
CA ASN A 40 -3.66 -16.24 18.83
C ASN A 40 -2.63 -17.31 18.42
N PRO A 41 -1.40 -17.30 18.98
CA PRO A 41 -0.42 -18.35 18.73
C PRO A 41 -0.89 -19.69 19.35
N PRO A 42 -0.43 -20.84 18.81
CA PRO A 42 -0.86 -22.16 19.25
C PRO A 42 -0.42 -22.44 20.70
N LYS A 43 -1.38 -22.84 21.54
CA LYS A 43 -1.15 -23.28 22.92
C LYS A 43 -0.55 -24.69 22.93
N ASN A 44 0.62 -24.87 23.54
CA ASN A 44 0.95 -26.15 24.17
C ASN A 44 1.84 -26.02 25.42
N LYS A 45 1.23 -26.42 26.54
CA LYS A 45 1.69 -27.07 27.78
C LYS A 45 2.97 -26.64 28.52
N SER A 46 2.70 -25.91 29.61
CA SER A 46 3.19 -26.05 30.99
C SER A 46 4.65 -26.46 31.25
N GLU A 47 5.45 -25.47 31.65
CA GLU A 47 6.42 -25.66 32.72
C GLU A 47 6.26 -24.56 33.77
N ILE A 48 6.31 -24.99 35.03
CA ILE A 48 6.01 -24.24 36.24
C ILE A 48 7.17 -23.27 36.52
N LEU A 49 6.93 -21.98 36.38
CA LEU A 49 7.81 -20.94 36.94
C LEU A 49 7.05 -20.14 38.00
N LYS A 50 7.64 -20.12 39.20
CA LYS A 50 7.18 -19.44 40.41
C LYS A 50 6.96 -17.94 40.16
N PRO A 51 6.05 -17.29 40.90
CA PRO A 51 5.67 -15.92 40.61
C PRO A 51 6.82 -14.97 40.95
N LEU A 52 7.47 -14.41 39.93
CA LEU A 52 8.25 -13.19 40.11
C LEU A 52 7.26 -12.05 40.29
N ASN A 53 7.12 -11.65 41.54
CA ASN A 53 6.36 -10.49 41.95
C ASN A 53 7.15 -9.23 41.55
N SER A 54 7.07 -8.83 40.28
CA SER A 54 7.40 -7.46 39.86
C SER A 54 6.10 -6.77 39.47
N LYS A 55 5.82 -5.66 40.16
CA LYS A 55 4.67 -4.79 39.89
C LYS A 55 4.66 -4.43 38.40
N VAL A 56 3.66 -4.90 37.66
CA VAL A 56 3.29 -4.33 36.35
C VAL A 56 2.73 -2.94 36.67
N GLY A 57 3.63 -1.97 36.85
CA GLY A 57 3.25 -0.57 36.86
C GLY A 57 2.65 -0.24 35.50
N ASP A 58 1.59 0.58 35.49
CA ASP A 58 0.99 1.11 34.28
C ASP A 58 2.08 1.49 33.28
N LEU A 59 2.11 0.81 32.14
CA LEU A 59 2.99 1.21 31.04
C LEU A 59 2.61 2.64 30.66
N ASP A 60 3.59 3.54 30.62
CA ASP A 60 3.42 4.90 30.11
C ASP A 60 2.73 4.86 28.73
N ILE A 61 1.92 5.87 28.43
CA ILE A 61 1.07 5.91 27.23
C ILE A 61 1.88 5.67 25.94
N THR A 62 3.10 6.21 25.88
CA THR A 62 4.06 5.96 24.80
C THR A 62 4.28 4.46 24.56
N SER A 63 4.54 3.69 25.62
CA SER A 63 4.80 2.25 25.52
C SER A 63 3.55 1.47 25.09
N ARG A 64 2.36 1.91 25.53
CA ARG A 64 1.08 1.34 25.08
C ARG A 64 0.85 1.58 23.58
N ILE A 65 1.06 2.81 23.10
CA ILE A 65 0.99 3.14 21.66
C ILE A 65 1.98 2.30 20.85
N MET A 66 3.24 2.21 21.30
CA MET A 66 4.25 1.38 20.65
C MET A 66 3.87 -0.11 20.62
N THR A 67 3.11 -0.58 21.60
CA THR A 67 2.58 -1.96 21.63
C THR A 67 1.49 -2.17 20.58
N ILE A 68 0.59 -1.19 20.40
CA ILE A 68 -0.41 -1.22 19.33
C ILE A 68 0.28 -1.24 17.96
N ILE A 69 1.21 -0.30 17.69
CA ILE A 69 1.95 -0.23 16.43
C ILE A 69 2.65 -1.56 16.13
N GLN A 70 3.36 -2.13 17.12
CA GLN A 70 4.03 -3.42 16.97
C GLN A 70 3.05 -4.55 16.66
N GLY A 71 1.86 -4.56 17.27
CA GLY A 71 0.84 -5.59 17.07
C GLY A 71 0.29 -5.66 15.64
N TYR A 72 0.42 -4.57 14.87
CA TYR A 72 0.08 -4.56 13.45
C TYR A 72 1.20 -5.07 12.55
N GLY A 73 2.44 -5.12 13.05
CA GLY A 73 3.63 -5.48 12.29
C GLY A 73 3.94 -6.98 12.26
N GLN A 74 4.84 -7.36 11.36
CA GLN A 74 5.33 -8.73 11.18
C GLN A 74 6.79 -8.70 10.68
N ASN A 75 7.74 -8.52 11.61
CA ASN A 75 9.16 -8.58 11.29
C ASN A 75 9.65 -10.03 11.19
N GLU A 76 10.79 -10.22 10.53
CA GLU A 76 11.50 -11.49 10.55
C GLU A 76 12.10 -11.73 11.94
N GLU A 77 12.23 -13.01 12.31
CA GLU A 77 12.94 -13.39 13.52
C GLU A 77 14.38 -12.85 13.48
N ASN A 78 14.85 -12.37 14.62
CA ASN A 78 16.20 -11.88 14.80
C ASN A 78 16.88 -12.64 15.94
N SER A 79 18.19 -12.46 16.04
CA SER A 79 19.03 -13.16 17.01
C SER A 79 18.71 -12.82 18.47
N SER A 80 18.09 -11.67 18.77
CA SER A 80 17.68 -11.33 20.14
C SER A 80 16.32 -11.91 20.53
N GLY A 81 15.53 -12.38 19.56
CA GLY A 81 14.14 -12.83 19.78
C GLY A 81 13.16 -11.67 19.99
N ASP A 82 13.60 -10.42 19.84
CA ASP A 82 12.73 -9.25 19.98
C ASP A 82 11.76 -9.17 18.81
N ALA A 83 10.49 -8.87 19.08
CA ALA A 83 9.51 -8.71 18.00
C ALA A 83 9.79 -7.48 17.10
N TRP A 84 10.57 -6.50 17.58
CA TRP A 84 10.91 -5.30 16.82
C TRP A 84 12.19 -4.60 17.32
N LEU A 85 13.32 -4.84 16.64
CA LEU A 85 14.62 -4.24 16.99
C LEU A 85 14.62 -2.70 16.99
N GLY A 86 13.92 -2.10 16.04
CA GLY A 86 13.83 -0.65 15.90
C GLY A 86 12.90 0.02 16.91
N ARG A 87 12.24 -0.73 17.81
CA ARG A 87 11.25 -0.20 18.74
C ARG A 87 11.78 1.01 19.52
N PHE A 88 13.00 0.91 20.07
CA PHE A 88 13.62 2.02 20.82
C PHE A 88 13.80 3.29 19.96
N LYS A 89 14.23 3.15 18.70
CA LYS A 89 14.41 4.26 17.75
C LYS A 89 13.09 5.01 17.52
N PHE A 90 12.00 4.27 17.35
CA PHE A 90 10.69 4.86 17.08
C PHE A 90 9.96 5.32 18.33
N GLU A 91 10.27 4.75 19.50
CA GLU A 91 9.70 5.20 20.77
C GLU A 91 10.02 6.68 21.03
N ALA A 92 11.22 7.15 20.70
CA ALA A 92 11.57 8.57 20.83
C ALA A 92 10.66 9.47 19.97
N ARG A 93 10.28 9.03 18.77
CA ARG A 93 9.38 9.77 17.87
C ARG A 93 7.95 9.81 18.43
N VAL A 94 7.47 8.67 18.92
CA VAL A 94 6.15 8.58 19.57
C VAL A 94 6.11 9.41 20.84
N ARG A 95 7.13 9.32 21.68
CA ARG A 95 7.26 10.09 22.93
C ARG A 95 7.23 11.59 22.65
N LYS A 96 7.97 12.05 21.64
CA LYS A 96 7.93 13.45 21.21
C LYS A 96 6.50 13.89 20.88
N ALA A 97 5.74 13.11 20.12
CA ALA A 97 4.36 13.47 19.79
C ALA A 97 3.44 13.49 21.03
N VAL A 98 3.57 12.49 21.91
CA VAL A 98 2.86 12.42 23.19
C VAL A 98 3.16 13.63 24.08
N ASP A 99 4.43 13.99 24.25
CA ASP A 99 4.86 15.10 25.11
C ASP A 99 4.31 16.46 24.63
N HIS A 100 4.01 16.57 23.33
CA HIS A 100 3.44 17.78 22.71
C HIS A 100 1.92 17.68 22.47
N ASN A 101 1.28 16.59 22.89
CA ASN A 101 -0.13 16.30 22.62
C ASN A 101 -0.52 16.46 21.14
N THR A 102 0.34 15.95 20.23
CA THR A 102 0.10 15.95 18.78
C THR A 102 -0.12 14.54 18.24
N PRO A 103 -0.79 14.38 17.08
CA PRO A 103 -1.00 13.06 16.50
C PRO A 103 0.30 12.29 16.26
N ILE A 104 0.28 10.98 16.48
CA ILE A 104 1.41 10.12 16.13
C ILE A 104 1.51 10.04 14.60
N LEU A 105 2.66 10.42 14.04
CA LEU A 105 2.86 10.42 12.60
C LEU A 105 3.53 9.12 12.15
N LEU A 106 2.95 8.47 11.14
CA LEU A 106 3.50 7.26 10.51
C LEU A 106 3.68 7.51 9.02
N VAL A 107 4.71 6.93 8.41
CA VAL A 107 4.92 7.00 6.97
C VAL A 107 5.02 5.61 6.36
N LEU A 108 4.30 5.39 5.26
CA LEU A 108 4.35 4.16 4.47
C LEU A 108 4.71 4.47 3.01
N PRO A 109 5.90 4.07 2.54
CA PRO A 109 6.21 4.02 1.12
C PRO A 109 5.53 2.80 0.49
N ALA A 110 4.53 3.04 -0.35
CA ALA A 110 3.65 2.00 -0.88
C ALA A 110 2.72 2.52 -1.98
N PHE A 111 1.96 1.60 -2.57
CA PHE A 111 0.94 1.86 -3.58
C PHE A 111 1.52 2.58 -4.83
N PRO A 112 2.43 1.91 -5.56
CA PRO A 112 3.04 2.44 -6.77
C PRO A 112 2.06 2.49 -7.95
N TRP A 113 1.57 1.32 -8.36
CA TRP A 113 0.67 1.00 -9.48
C TRP A 113 0.32 -0.50 -9.39
N LYS A 114 -0.76 -0.99 -10.04
CA LYS A 114 -1.00 -2.44 -10.18
C LYS A 114 0.02 -3.06 -11.14
N SER A 115 0.49 -4.27 -10.82
CA SER A 115 1.40 -5.08 -11.63
C SER A 115 1.15 -4.96 -13.15
N VAL A 116 2.24 -4.78 -13.92
CA VAL A 116 2.22 -4.82 -15.40
C VAL A 116 1.68 -6.15 -15.94
N ASN A 117 1.77 -7.23 -15.16
CA ASN A 117 1.22 -8.53 -15.50
C ASN A 117 -0.28 -8.61 -15.16
N LYS A 118 -1.09 -7.93 -15.98
CA LYS A 118 -2.56 -7.93 -15.96
C LYS A 118 -3.16 -9.26 -16.47
N VAL A 119 -2.33 -10.10 -17.09
CA VAL A 119 -2.73 -11.42 -17.59
C VAL A 119 -2.84 -12.40 -16.43
N GLU A 120 -1.81 -12.44 -15.57
CA GLU A 120 -1.67 -13.52 -14.59
C GLU A 120 -1.73 -13.10 -13.13
N LYS A 121 -1.41 -11.84 -12.78
CA LYS A 121 -1.27 -11.44 -11.37
C LYS A 121 -2.47 -10.68 -10.82
N VAL A 122 -2.95 -9.68 -11.55
CA VAL A 122 -3.94 -8.69 -11.08
C VAL A 122 -5.16 -8.62 -12.00
N LEU A 123 -6.23 -7.98 -11.54
CA LEU A 123 -7.48 -7.83 -12.29
C LEU A 123 -7.42 -6.72 -13.36
N GLY A 124 -6.63 -5.68 -13.12
CA GLY A 124 -6.52 -4.52 -14.00
C GLY A 124 -5.45 -3.53 -13.53
N ALA A 125 -5.49 -2.31 -14.06
CA ALA A 125 -4.54 -1.24 -13.76
C ALA A 125 -4.93 -0.39 -12.53
N LEU A 126 -6.20 -0.41 -12.14
CA LEU A 126 -6.75 0.42 -11.07
C LEU A 126 -6.82 -0.34 -9.74
N PRO A 127 -6.86 0.38 -8.60
CA PRO A 127 -7.13 -0.21 -7.29
C PRO A 127 -8.40 -1.08 -7.28
N ASP A 128 -8.33 -2.19 -6.56
CA ASP A 128 -9.42 -3.13 -6.34
C ASP A 128 -9.62 -3.38 -4.83
N LEU A 129 -10.30 -4.47 -4.43
CA LEU A 129 -10.56 -4.74 -3.02
C LEU A 129 -9.27 -4.79 -2.18
N GLY A 130 -8.14 -5.21 -2.77
CA GLY A 130 -6.88 -5.30 -2.05
C GLY A 130 -6.43 -3.95 -1.51
N GLU A 131 -6.50 -2.90 -2.34
CA GLU A 131 -6.15 -1.55 -1.93
C GLU A 131 -7.13 -0.98 -0.89
N VAL A 132 -8.42 -1.28 -1.02
CA VAL A 132 -9.44 -0.89 -0.03
C VAL A 132 -9.13 -1.48 1.35
N LEU A 133 -8.89 -2.79 1.42
CA LEU A 133 -8.56 -3.49 2.67
C LEU A 133 -7.25 -2.97 3.28
N ALA A 134 -6.26 -2.69 2.45
CA ALA A 134 -4.98 -2.17 2.88
C ALA A 134 -5.09 -0.78 3.52
N LEU A 135 -5.83 0.13 2.90
CA LEU A 135 -6.08 1.47 3.45
C LEU A 135 -6.92 1.40 4.73
N GLY A 136 -7.95 0.55 4.76
CA GLY A 136 -8.75 0.31 5.96
C GLY A 136 -7.90 -0.21 7.12
N ARG A 137 -6.97 -1.14 6.87
CA ARG A 137 -6.05 -1.64 7.91
C ARG A 137 -5.15 -0.54 8.47
N LEU A 138 -4.66 0.38 7.65
CA LEU A 138 -3.86 1.52 8.11
C LEU A 138 -4.72 2.49 8.94
N ASN A 139 -5.96 2.71 8.54
CA ASN A 139 -6.90 3.54 9.30
C ASN A 139 -7.22 2.93 10.67
N ASN A 140 -7.46 1.61 10.73
CA ASN A 140 -7.72 0.90 11.98
C ASN A 140 -6.55 0.99 12.97
N LEU A 141 -5.29 0.98 12.49
CA LEU A 141 -4.13 1.22 13.36
C LEU A 141 -4.27 2.59 14.05
N CYS A 142 -4.66 3.62 13.31
CA CYS A 142 -4.82 4.96 13.87
C CYS A 142 -5.98 5.03 14.87
N GLU A 143 -7.12 4.41 14.54
CA GLU A 143 -8.29 4.34 15.44
C GLU A 143 -7.98 3.59 16.74
N ASP A 144 -7.19 2.52 16.68
CA ASP A 144 -6.78 1.78 17.87
C ASP A 144 -5.86 2.63 18.77
N ILE A 145 -5.03 3.50 18.21
CA ILE A 145 -4.21 4.47 18.96
C ILE A 145 -5.12 5.55 19.57
N GLU A 146 -6.07 6.08 18.80
CA GLU A 146 -7.01 7.12 19.23
C GLU A 146 -7.85 6.70 20.44
N GLN A 147 -8.20 5.42 20.55
CA GLN A 147 -8.89 4.85 21.72
C GLN A 147 -8.14 5.06 23.05
N ILE A 148 -6.81 5.25 23.02
CA ILE A 148 -6.00 5.42 24.23
C ILE A 148 -5.28 6.77 24.30
N TYR A 149 -5.23 7.51 23.21
CA TYR A 149 -4.51 8.77 23.05
C TYR A 149 -5.31 9.69 22.14
N GLU A 150 -5.94 10.71 22.72
CA GLU A 150 -6.96 11.54 22.05
C GLU A 150 -6.51 12.20 20.73
N PRO A 151 -5.26 12.70 20.58
CA PRO A 151 -4.77 13.18 19.28
C PRO A 151 -4.65 12.10 18.19
N GLY A 152 -4.73 10.82 18.56
CA GLY A 152 -4.71 9.69 17.65
C GLY A 152 -3.41 9.57 16.86
N ALA A 153 -3.53 9.11 15.62
CA ALA A 153 -2.42 8.94 14.70
C ALA A 153 -2.83 9.20 13.25
N ARG A 154 -1.84 9.48 12.40
CA ARG A 154 -2.03 9.64 10.95
C ARG A 154 -0.99 8.85 10.18
N VAL A 155 -1.42 8.20 9.10
CA VAL A 155 -0.52 7.51 8.17
C VAL A 155 -0.39 8.32 6.89
N THR A 156 0.81 8.81 6.63
CA THR A 156 1.20 9.44 5.37
C THR A 156 1.70 8.38 4.38
N ILE A 157 0.97 8.19 3.29
CA ILE A 157 1.38 7.31 2.20
C ILE A 157 2.21 8.11 1.20
N THR A 158 3.41 7.63 0.91
CA THR A 158 4.26 8.18 -0.15
C THR A 158 4.41 7.15 -1.27
N SER A 159 3.81 7.45 -2.42
CA SER A 159 3.85 6.52 -3.55
C SER A 159 5.25 6.45 -4.13
N ASP A 160 5.78 5.24 -4.24
CA ASP A 160 7.00 4.89 -4.96
C ASP A 160 6.78 4.72 -6.47
N GLY A 161 5.61 5.17 -6.96
CA GLY A 161 5.21 5.33 -8.36
C GLY A 161 6.32 5.77 -9.31
N LEU A 162 6.69 7.04 -9.22
CA LEU A 162 7.70 7.60 -10.11
C LEU A 162 9.13 7.15 -9.77
N VAL A 163 9.32 6.42 -8.69
CA VAL A 163 10.65 5.88 -8.32
C VAL A 163 11.03 4.74 -9.26
N TYR A 164 10.10 3.85 -9.62
CA TYR A 164 10.45 2.64 -10.37
C TYR A 164 9.62 2.33 -11.63
N ASN A 165 8.59 3.11 -11.98
CA ASN A 165 7.67 2.73 -13.06
C ASN A 165 8.38 2.49 -14.42
N ASP A 166 9.40 3.27 -14.76
CA ASP A 166 10.24 3.07 -15.96
C ASP A 166 11.02 1.75 -15.94
N LEU A 167 11.51 1.32 -14.77
CA LEU A 167 12.21 0.04 -14.61
C LEU A 167 11.29 -1.17 -14.85
N LEU A 168 9.97 -0.99 -14.71
CA LEU A 168 8.96 -2.02 -14.92
C LEU A 168 8.15 -1.82 -16.21
N GLY A 169 8.37 -0.73 -16.94
CA GLY A 169 7.66 -0.41 -18.18
C GLY A 169 6.23 0.05 -17.96
N ILE A 170 5.95 0.72 -16.85
CA ILE A 170 4.66 1.31 -16.52
C ILE A 170 4.65 2.79 -16.93
N PRO A 171 3.72 3.24 -17.79
CA PRO A 171 3.61 4.63 -18.21
C PRO A 171 3.30 5.57 -17.03
N ASP A 172 3.80 6.81 -17.09
CA ASP A 172 3.55 7.83 -16.05
C ASP A 172 2.04 8.12 -15.91
N GLU A 173 1.27 8.03 -16.99
CA GLU A 173 -0.18 8.15 -17.01
C GLU A 173 -0.87 7.09 -16.16
N GLU A 174 -0.40 5.84 -16.22
CA GLU A 174 -0.96 4.74 -15.45
C GLU A 174 -0.66 4.91 -13.94
N VAL A 175 0.52 5.44 -13.61
CA VAL A 175 0.88 5.82 -12.23
C VAL A 175 -0.07 6.92 -11.72
N TYR A 176 -0.34 7.94 -12.54
CA TYR A 176 -1.29 9.01 -12.19
C TYR A 176 -2.69 8.45 -11.95
N GLU A 177 -3.22 7.66 -12.89
CA GLU A 177 -4.58 7.12 -12.84
C GLU A 177 -4.80 6.19 -11.65
N TYR A 178 -3.87 5.27 -11.41
CA TYR A 178 -3.88 4.42 -10.22
C TYR A 178 -3.87 5.26 -8.95
N GLY A 179 -2.94 6.22 -8.84
CA GLY A 179 -2.85 7.08 -7.67
C GLY A 179 -4.10 7.93 -7.47
N ALA A 180 -4.70 8.45 -8.54
CA ALA A 180 -5.90 9.28 -8.48
C ALA A 180 -7.09 8.46 -7.99
N ALA A 181 -7.25 7.22 -8.48
CA ALA A 181 -8.25 6.29 -7.97
C ALA A 181 -8.00 5.94 -6.49
N LEU A 182 -6.75 5.66 -6.11
CA LEU A 182 -6.40 5.31 -4.73
C LEU A 182 -6.78 6.42 -3.73
N ARG A 183 -6.57 7.69 -4.10
CA ARG A 183 -6.90 8.85 -3.25
C ARG A 183 -8.39 9.09 -3.06
N ARG A 184 -9.27 8.49 -3.87
CA ARG A 184 -10.72 8.59 -3.67
C ARG A 184 -11.22 7.61 -2.60
N ILE A 185 -10.55 6.46 -2.45
CA ILE A 185 -10.96 5.38 -1.53
C ILE A 185 -11.15 5.89 -0.10
N PRO A 186 -10.24 6.68 0.51
CA PRO A 186 -10.44 7.14 1.87
C PRO A 186 -11.70 7.99 2.07
N ALA A 187 -12.05 8.83 1.10
CA ALA A 187 -13.29 9.60 1.15
C ALA A 187 -14.53 8.70 0.99
N GLU A 188 -14.49 7.75 0.04
CA GLU A 188 -15.58 6.81 -0.23
C GLU A 188 -15.83 5.80 0.92
N LYS A 189 -14.81 5.52 1.72
CA LYS A 189 -14.84 4.54 2.83
C LYS A 189 -14.74 5.17 4.21
N GLU A 190 -14.73 6.50 4.30
CA GLU A 190 -14.61 7.26 5.55
C GLU A 190 -13.32 6.93 6.33
N TYR A 191 -12.22 6.64 5.63
CA TYR A 191 -10.90 6.45 6.23
C TYR A 191 -10.23 7.82 6.48
N VAL A 192 -10.52 8.43 7.62
CA VAL A 192 -10.14 9.83 7.93
C VAL A 192 -8.67 10.03 8.36
N ASN A 193 -7.96 8.94 8.66
CA ASN A 193 -6.60 8.97 9.22
C ASN A 193 -5.47 8.75 8.19
N ILE A 194 -5.78 8.89 6.90
CA ILE A 194 -4.84 8.63 5.80
C ILE A 194 -4.51 9.93 5.05
N ASP A 195 -3.22 10.22 4.94
CA ASP A 195 -2.67 11.30 4.12
C ASP A 195 -1.88 10.75 2.94
N PHE A 196 -1.69 11.57 1.90
CA PHE A 196 -0.85 11.25 0.75
C PHE A 196 0.15 12.36 0.49
N ILE A 197 1.40 11.98 0.25
CA ILE A 197 2.44 12.88 -0.26
C ILE A 197 3.03 12.30 -1.53
N ARG A 198 3.03 13.08 -2.62
CA ARG A 198 3.72 12.66 -3.84
C ARG A 198 5.21 12.79 -3.66
N ILE A 199 5.96 11.98 -4.40
CA ILE A 199 7.41 12.13 -4.40
C ILE A 199 7.88 13.50 -4.90
N MET A 200 7.21 14.12 -5.88
CA MET A 200 7.52 15.49 -6.30
C MET A 200 7.34 16.53 -5.18
N ASN A 201 6.32 16.37 -4.32
CA ASN A 201 6.17 17.21 -3.13
C ASN A 201 7.22 16.88 -2.06
N LEU A 202 7.49 15.59 -1.84
CA LEU A 202 8.53 15.12 -0.91
C LEU A 202 9.91 15.69 -1.27
N LEU A 203 10.21 15.81 -2.57
CA LEU A 203 11.45 16.37 -3.09
C LEU A 203 11.44 17.91 -3.16
N GLY A 204 10.30 18.56 -2.92
CA GLY A 204 10.17 20.02 -3.05
C GLY A 204 10.23 20.52 -4.51
N LEU A 205 9.85 19.68 -5.47
CA LEU A 205 9.74 20.06 -6.89
C LEU A 205 8.44 20.84 -7.17
N THR A 206 7.45 20.70 -6.29
CA THR A 206 6.20 21.44 -6.33
C THR A 206 5.56 21.47 -4.94
N ASP A 207 4.90 22.59 -4.63
CA ASP A 207 4.09 22.74 -3.40
C ASP A 207 2.61 22.42 -3.65
N GLN A 208 2.24 22.06 -4.89
CA GLN A 208 0.86 21.74 -5.23
C GLN A 208 0.43 20.41 -4.61
N ILE A 209 -0.57 20.46 -3.72
CA ILE A 209 -1.14 19.28 -3.05
C ILE A 209 -1.98 18.45 -4.04
N SER A 210 -2.71 19.13 -4.93
CA SER A 210 -3.53 18.53 -5.99
C SER A 210 -3.03 19.00 -7.35
N MET A 211 -3.14 18.12 -8.35
CA MET A 211 -2.67 18.37 -9.71
C MET A 211 -3.59 17.66 -10.70
N THR A 212 -3.85 18.31 -11.82
CA THR A 212 -4.38 17.70 -13.04
C THR A 212 -3.41 16.65 -13.58
N LYS A 213 -3.87 15.83 -14.54
CA LYS A 213 -3.00 14.83 -15.19
C LYS A 213 -1.87 15.54 -15.95
N GLU A 214 -2.20 16.64 -16.61
CA GLU A 214 -1.28 17.44 -17.41
C GLU A 214 -0.17 18.05 -16.55
N GLU A 215 -0.51 18.70 -15.44
CA GLU A 215 0.46 19.26 -14.50
C GLU A 215 1.35 18.17 -13.89
N TYR A 216 0.77 17.01 -13.56
CA TYR A 216 1.52 15.88 -13.04
C TYR A 216 2.58 15.41 -14.06
N LEU A 217 2.17 15.16 -15.31
CA LEU A 217 3.04 14.70 -16.39
C LEU A 217 4.14 15.71 -16.74
N GLN A 218 3.87 17.01 -16.61
CA GLN A 218 4.91 18.04 -16.79
C GLN A 218 5.96 18.02 -15.68
N THR A 219 5.63 17.49 -14.50
CA THR A 219 6.51 17.50 -13.32
C THR A 219 7.34 16.21 -13.18
N VAL A 220 6.98 15.12 -13.87
CA VAL A 220 7.64 13.81 -13.69
C VAL A 220 9.12 13.79 -14.12
N GLY A 221 9.48 14.58 -15.13
CA GLY A 221 10.76 14.45 -15.86
C GLY A 221 12.01 14.55 -14.97
N GLY A 222 11.97 15.39 -13.92
CA GLY A 222 13.10 15.62 -13.02
C GLY A 222 13.09 14.80 -11.74
N VAL A 223 12.04 14.00 -11.47
CA VAL A 223 11.85 13.34 -10.16
C VAL A 223 12.98 12.35 -9.85
N ARG A 224 13.34 11.49 -10.79
CA ARG A 224 14.31 10.41 -10.56
C ARG A 224 15.74 10.93 -10.45
N GLU A 225 16.11 11.88 -11.31
CA GLU A 225 17.41 12.56 -11.29
C GLU A 225 17.57 13.31 -9.96
N THR A 226 16.61 14.16 -9.61
CA THR A 226 16.60 14.89 -8.32
C THR A 226 16.71 13.94 -7.13
N LEU A 227 15.99 12.82 -7.16
CA LEU A 227 16.01 11.83 -6.09
C LEU A 227 17.41 11.25 -5.91
N VAL A 228 18.03 10.79 -6.99
CA VAL A 228 19.35 10.15 -6.96
C VAL A 228 20.43 11.17 -6.59
N GLU A 229 20.46 12.33 -7.26
CA GLU A 229 21.49 13.35 -7.04
C GLU A 229 21.50 13.90 -5.62
N ARG A 230 20.33 14.08 -5.00
CA ARG A 230 20.24 14.68 -3.66
C ARG A 230 20.34 13.67 -2.53
N PHE A 231 19.94 12.43 -2.74
CA PHE A 231 19.72 11.48 -1.64
C PHE A 231 20.43 10.13 -1.80
N LEU A 232 20.99 9.80 -2.96
CA LEU A 232 21.85 8.62 -3.07
C LEU A 232 23.26 8.99 -2.60
N ASP A 233 23.79 8.20 -1.65
CA ASP A 233 25.21 8.27 -1.32
C ASP A 233 26.04 7.90 -2.58
N PRO A 234 26.93 8.79 -3.08
CA PRO A 234 27.75 8.50 -4.27
C PRO A 234 28.65 7.28 -4.13
N THR A 235 28.91 6.82 -2.90
CA THR A 235 29.70 5.62 -2.61
C THR A 235 28.86 4.35 -2.48
N PHE A 236 27.53 4.45 -2.61
CA PHE A 236 26.63 3.31 -2.47
C PHE A 236 26.81 2.31 -3.62
N ILE A 237 27.20 1.08 -3.26
CA ILE A 237 27.31 -0.05 -4.20
C ILE A 237 26.24 -1.07 -3.84
N ALA A 238 25.29 -1.29 -4.76
CA ALA A 238 24.13 -2.14 -4.50
C ALA A 238 24.50 -3.61 -4.26
N THR A 239 25.51 -4.14 -4.96
CA THR A 239 25.95 -5.53 -4.78
C THR A 239 26.47 -5.78 -3.37
N ASP A 240 27.34 -4.89 -2.90
CA ASP A 240 27.98 -5.00 -1.60
C ASP A 240 26.92 -4.86 -0.50
N ALA A 241 26.02 -3.88 -0.64
CA ALA A 241 24.89 -3.70 0.27
C ALA A 241 23.93 -4.91 0.30
N ILE A 242 23.69 -5.59 -0.83
CA ILE A 242 22.87 -6.81 -0.88
C ILE A 242 23.54 -7.98 -0.15
N GLU A 243 24.87 -8.02 -0.11
CA GLU A 243 25.63 -9.07 0.57
C GLU A 243 25.77 -8.80 2.07
N GLU A 244 25.96 -7.54 2.46
CA GLU A 244 26.33 -7.14 3.82
C GLU A 244 25.13 -6.74 4.70
N ASP A 245 24.05 -6.19 4.13
CA ASP A 245 22.87 -5.73 4.87
C ASP A 245 21.70 -6.72 4.72
N ARG A 246 21.26 -7.27 5.86
CA ARG A 246 20.20 -8.28 5.89
C ARG A 246 18.85 -7.77 5.39
N ASP A 247 18.48 -6.52 5.68
CA ASP A 247 17.20 -5.93 5.24
C ASP A 247 17.22 -5.65 3.74
N ILE A 248 18.35 -5.18 3.21
CA ILE A 248 18.54 -4.98 1.76
C ILE A 248 18.49 -6.33 1.06
N ASN A 249 19.17 -7.35 1.59
CA ASN A 249 19.13 -8.71 1.06
C ASN A 249 17.71 -9.29 1.00
N LEU A 250 16.94 -9.17 2.10
CA LEU A 250 15.54 -9.60 2.17
C LEU A 250 14.67 -8.90 1.13
N THR A 251 14.85 -7.59 0.98
CA THR A 251 14.15 -6.76 0.00
C THR A 251 14.48 -7.22 -1.43
N TYR A 252 15.77 -7.37 -1.76
CA TYR A 252 16.25 -7.85 -3.05
C TYR A 252 15.74 -9.25 -3.39
N CYS A 253 15.77 -10.18 -2.43
CA CYS A 253 15.21 -11.52 -2.60
C CYS A 253 13.69 -11.48 -2.86
N GLY A 254 12.98 -10.56 -2.21
CA GLY A 254 11.58 -10.26 -2.51
C GLY A 254 11.40 -9.77 -3.95
N TYR A 255 12.22 -8.83 -4.39
CA TYR A 255 12.22 -8.26 -5.75
C TYR A 255 12.37 -9.37 -6.79
N LEU A 256 13.37 -10.23 -6.66
CA LEU A 256 13.59 -11.34 -7.59
C LEU A 256 12.36 -12.25 -7.73
N LYS A 257 11.65 -12.51 -6.62
CA LYS A 257 10.47 -13.39 -6.61
C LYS A 257 9.30 -12.76 -7.39
N PHE A 258 8.98 -11.50 -7.13
CA PHE A 258 7.83 -10.88 -7.80
C PHE A 258 8.15 -10.42 -9.23
N LEU A 259 9.35 -9.87 -9.47
CA LEU A 259 9.77 -9.38 -10.79
C LEU A 259 9.85 -10.51 -11.81
N ALA A 260 10.22 -11.72 -11.39
CA ALA A 260 10.24 -12.90 -12.26
C ALA A 260 8.86 -13.17 -12.91
N LYS A 261 7.75 -12.83 -12.24
CA LYS A 261 6.41 -12.92 -12.80
C LYS A 261 5.92 -11.60 -13.39
N ASP A 262 6.26 -10.46 -12.82
CA ASP A 262 5.85 -9.15 -13.36
C ASP A 262 6.41 -8.90 -14.75
N LEU A 263 7.71 -9.08 -14.94
CA LEU A 263 8.37 -8.65 -16.16
C LEU A 263 8.00 -9.49 -17.37
N LYS A 264 7.36 -10.65 -17.20
CA LYS A 264 6.96 -11.58 -18.28
C LYS A 264 6.14 -10.90 -19.38
N TYR A 265 5.31 -9.91 -19.00
CA TYR A 265 4.48 -9.13 -19.92
C TYR A 265 4.86 -7.65 -19.94
N SER A 266 6.02 -7.30 -19.39
CA SER A 266 6.55 -5.94 -19.40
C SER A 266 7.24 -5.64 -20.73
N PRO A 267 7.11 -4.41 -21.27
CA PRO A 267 7.89 -3.99 -22.42
C PRO A 267 9.40 -4.03 -22.15
N VAL A 268 9.84 -3.95 -20.89
CA VAL A 268 11.26 -4.02 -20.48
C VAL A 268 11.93 -5.34 -20.86
N THR A 269 11.14 -6.43 -20.97
CA THR A 269 11.65 -7.73 -21.42
C THR A 269 10.99 -8.21 -22.71
N ALA A 270 10.37 -7.30 -23.46
CA ALA A 270 9.85 -7.60 -24.79
C ALA A 270 10.99 -8.11 -25.69
N GLY A 271 10.80 -9.27 -26.29
CA GLY A 271 11.80 -9.91 -27.15
C GLY A 271 12.86 -10.74 -26.42
N VAL A 272 12.86 -10.80 -25.08
CA VAL A 272 13.76 -11.67 -24.33
C VAL A 272 13.25 -13.11 -24.37
N ILE A 273 13.84 -13.94 -25.22
CA ILE A 273 13.44 -15.35 -25.41
C ILE A 273 14.19 -16.28 -24.45
N GLY A 274 15.46 -16.00 -24.18
CA GLY A 274 16.33 -16.90 -23.41
C GLY A 274 16.06 -16.86 -21.91
N LYS A 275 15.83 -18.02 -21.27
CA LYS A 275 15.61 -18.13 -19.81
C LYS A 275 16.73 -17.48 -18.98
N ASN A 276 17.99 -17.65 -19.39
CA ASN A 276 19.13 -17.09 -18.68
C ASN A 276 19.26 -15.57 -18.88
N GLU A 277 18.90 -15.08 -20.07
CA GLU A 277 18.85 -13.65 -20.37
C GLU A 277 17.74 -12.96 -19.57
N TYR A 278 16.55 -13.56 -19.53
CA TYR A 278 15.43 -13.08 -18.72
C TYR A 278 15.79 -12.97 -17.24
N ARG A 279 16.44 -14.01 -16.68
CA ARG A 279 16.93 -13.97 -15.29
C ARG A 279 17.94 -12.85 -15.06
N ARG A 280 18.81 -12.54 -16.02
CA ARG A 280 19.75 -11.41 -15.92
C ARG A 280 19.03 -10.06 -15.97
N ALA A 281 18.02 -9.91 -16.83
CA ALA A 281 17.19 -8.72 -16.89
C ALA A 281 16.45 -8.48 -15.55
N VAL A 282 15.82 -9.52 -14.99
CA VAL A 282 15.17 -9.47 -13.67
C VAL A 282 16.15 -9.04 -12.57
N LYS A 283 17.37 -9.62 -12.54
CA LYS A 283 18.40 -9.25 -11.56
C LYS A 283 18.84 -7.78 -11.70
N ARG A 284 19.05 -7.30 -12.93
CA ARG A 284 19.41 -5.90 -13.20
C ARG A 284 18.34 -4.95 -12.69
N VAL A 285 17.08 -5.17 -13.08
CA VAL A 285 15.94 -4.37 -12.61
C VAL A 285 15.85 -4.39 -11.07
N ALA A 286 16.03 -5.55 -10.45
CA ALA A 286 16.02 -5.66 -8.99
C ALA A 286 17.16 -4.85 -8.33
N GLN A 287 18.37 -4.84 -8.91
CA GLN A 287 19.49 -4.04 -8.42
C GLN A 287 19.22 -2.53 -8.57
N ASP A 288 18.70 -2.11 -9.72
CA ASP A 288 18.33 -0.70 -9.95
C ASP A 288 17.25 -0.23 -8.96
N MET A 289 16.29 -1.10 -8.64
CA MET A 289 15.28 -0.83 -7.60
C MET A 289 15.90 -0.71 -6.19
N ILE A 290 16.98 -1.44 -5.87
CA ILE A 290 17.68 -1.27 -4.58
C ILE A 290 18.36 0.10 -4.52
N ILE A 291 19.02 0.52 -5.61
CA ILE A 291 19.67 1.82 -5.71
C ILE A 291 18.66 2.95 -5.49
N ARG A 292 17.56 2.95 -6.26
CA ARG A 292 16.55 4.00 -6.15
C ARG A 292 15.78 3.93 -4.82
N GLY A 293 15.57 2.73 -4.29
CA GLY A 293 14.94 2.53 -3.00
C GLY A 293 15.79 3.07 -1.84
N LYS A 294 17.12 2.99 -1.94
CA LYS A 294 18.04 3.58 -0.95
C LYS A 294 17.92 5.11 -0.95
N ALA A 295 17.95 5.74 -2.12
CA ALA A 295 17.77 7.18 -2.26
C ALA A 295 16.38 7.61 -1.75
N PHE A 296 15.33 6.86 -2.09
CA PHE A 296 13.97 7.15 -1.63
C PHE A 296 13.79 7.01 -0.13
N ALA A 297 14.42 6.01 0.49
CA ALA A 297 14.43 5.89 1.95
C ALA A 297 15.06 7.11 2.62
N ALA A 298 16.20 7.57 2.10
CA ALA A 298 16.89 8.77 2.61
C ALA A 298 16.07 10.06 2.39
N ALA A 299 15.40 10.21 1.24
CA ALA A 299 14.52 11.35 0.98
C ALA A 299 13.36 11.42 1.98
N ILE A 300 12.75 10.27 2.31
CA ILE A 300 11.68 10.21 3.31
C ILE A 300 12.22 10.51 4.71
N ASP A 301 13.36 9.96 5.09
CA ASP A 301 13.94 10.21 6.41
C ASP A 301 14.31 11.69 6.60
N TRP A 302 14.73 12.36 5.52
CA TRP A 302 14.99 13.80 5.51
C TRP A 302 13.70 14.64 5.61
N ALA A 303 12.68 14.31 4.81
CA ALA A 303 11.45 15.10 4.74
C ALA A 303 10.50 14.84 5.93
N LEU A 304 10.52 13.63 6.49
CA LEU A 304 9.57 13.14 7.50
C LEU A 304 10.31 12.54 8.72
N PRO A 305 11.23 13.28 9.37
CA PRO A 305 12.15 12.74 10.38
C PRO A 305 11.46 12.23 11.65
N ASP A 306 10.29 12.78 11.97
CA ASP A 306 9.49 12.44 13.15
C ASP A 306 8.49 11.30 12.91
N HIS A 307 8.39 10.76 11.68
CA HIS A 307 7.40 9.71 11.39
C HIS A 307 7.90 8.32 11.81
N VAL A 308 7.03 7.47 12.34
CA VAL A 308 7.32 6.03 12.47
C VAL A 308 7.33 5.40 11.09
N ARG A 309 8.43 4.73 10.73
CA ARG A 309 8.62 4.18 9.37
C ARG A 309 7.99 2.80 9.25
N LEU A 310 6.89 2.71 8.51
CA LEU A 310 6.29 1.44 8.09
C LEU A 310 6.92 0.95 6.78
N SER A 311 6.72 -0.34 6.47
CA SER A 311 7.29 -0.99 5.29
C SER A 311 6.41 -2.14 4.80
N ILE A 312 6.19 -2.24 3.51
CA ILE A 312 5.56 -3.42 2.88
C ILE A 312 6.55 -4.57 2.60
N HIS A 313 7.83 -4.38 2.93
CA HIS A 313 8.85 -5.42 2.83
C HIS A 313 9.11 -6.05 4.18
N ARG A 314 9.42 -7.35 4.14
CA ARG A 314 10.06 -8.06 5.24
C ARG A 314 11.35 -7.37 5.67
N SER A 315 11.59 -7.35 6.97
CA SER A 315 12.73 -6.69 7.60
C SER A 315 12.96 -7.32 8.97
N THR A 316 14.20 -7.24 9.43
CA THR A 316 14.63 -7.47 10.81
C THR A 316 13.99 -6.51 11.82
N GLY A 317 13.36 -5.44 11.34
CA GLY A 317 12.66 -4.46 12.15
C GLY A 317 13.53 -3.28 12.60
N LEU A 318 14.82 -3.23 12.23
CA LEU A 318 15.76 -2.24 12.77
C LEU A 318 15.43 -0.80 12.35
N ASN A 319 15.21 -0.58 11.06
CA ASN A 319 15.01 0.77 10.49
C ASN A 319 13.59 1.05 10.03
N LYS A 320 12.71 0.04 10.09
CA LYS A 320 11.32 0.10 9.65
C LYS A 320 10.52 -1.01 10.32
N LEU A 321 9.22 -0.83 10.44
CA LEU A 321 8.31 -1.89 10.85
C LEU A 321 7.69 -2.53 9.60
N SER A 322 7.90 -3.84 9.42
CA SER A 322 7.23 -4.59 8.38
C SER A 322 5.72 -4.65 8.68
N PHE A 323 4.88 -4.17 7.78
CA PHE A 323 3.44 -4.01 7.95
C PHE A 323 2.71 -4.76 6.83
N PRO A 324 2.21 -5.99 7.07
CA PRO A 324 1.41 -6.71 6.08
C PRO A 324 0.06 -6.00 5.89
N LEU A 325 -0.20 -5.52 4.68
CA LEU A 325 -1.40 -4.76 4.35
C LEU A 325 -2.67 -5.62 4.31
N VAL A 326 -2.56 -6.90 3.92
CA VAL A 326 -3.66 -7.88 3.94
C VAL A 326 -3.18 -9.14 4.67
N PRO A 327 -3.19 -9.16 6.02
CA PRO A 327 -2.59 -10.22 6.82
C PRO A 327 -2.97 -11.62 6.36
N GLN A 328 -1.97 -12.51 6.24
CA GLN A 328 -2.14 -13.90 5.86
C GLN A 328 -1.64 -14.82 6.98
N ILE A 329 -2.29 -15.97 7.16
CA ILE A 329 -1.86 -16.96 8.15
C ILE A 329 -0.53 -17.57 7.66
N ASN A 330 0.48 -17.62 8.54
CA ASN A 330 1.81 -18.23 8.32
C ASN A 330 2.65 -17.65 7.17
N HIS A 331 2.21 -16.58 6.52
CA HIS A 331 2.94 -15.98 5.40
C HIS A 331 2.89 -14.46 5.48
N PHE A 332 3.99 -13.82 5.08
CA PHE A 332 3.99 -12.39 4.84
C PHE A 332 3.15 -12.10 3.59
N SER A 333 2.16 -11.20 3.73
CA SER A 333 1.18 -10.88 2.68
C SER A 333 1.86 -10.46 1.37
N MET A 334 1.27 -10.89 0.24
CA MET A 334 1.52 -10.19 -1.02
C MET A 334 0.98 -8.76 -0.91
N THR A 335 1.62 -7.80 -1.57
CA THR A 335 1.06 -6.45 -1.62
C THR A 335 -0.17 -6.41 -2.53
N PRO A 336 -1.16 -5.56 -2.24
CA PRO A 336 -2.39 -5.44 -3.02
C PRO A 336 -2.16 -5.29 -4.52
N TRP A 337 -1.16 -4.51 -4.89
CA TRP A 337 -0.84 -4.24 -6.30
C TRP A 337 -0.12 -5.37 -7.03
N HIS A 338 0.18 -6.48 -6.36
CA HIS A 338 0.78 -7.66 -6.96
C HIS A 338 -0.12 -8.89 -6.93
N CYS A 339 -1.37 -8.77 -6.46
CA CYS A 339 -2.30 -9.89 -6.34
C CYS A 339 -3.75 -9.46 -6.55
N CYS A 340 -4.65 -10.44 -6.46
CA CYS A 340 -6.07 -10.29 -6.25
C CYS A 340 -6.44 -10.73 -4.83
N ILE A 341 -7.61 -10.31 -4.37
CA ILE A 341 -8.22 -10.83 -3.14
C ILE A 341 -9.18 -11.97 -3.49
N ALA A 342 -9.08 -13.06 -2.74
CA ALA A 342 -10.07 -14.13 -2.67
C ALA A 342 -10.79 -14.05 -1.32
N VAL A 343 -12.12 -13.98 -1.34
CA VAL A 343 -12.98 -13.99 -0.16
C VAL A 343 -13.53 -15.40 0.03
N THR A 344 -13.15 -16.03 1.13
CA THR A 344 -13.63 -17.39 1.43
C THR A 344 -15.09 -17.39 1.85
N ALA A 345 -15.74 -18.54 1.82
CA ALA A 345 -17.11 -18.72 2.34
C ALA A 345 -17.25 -18.30 3.83
N LYS A 346 -16.14 -18.25 4.59
CA LYS A 346 -16.10 -17.79 5.98
C LYS A 346 -15.85 -16.28 6.12
N GLY A 347 -15.74 -15.54 5.02
CA GLY A 347 -15.42 -14.12 5.01
C GLY A 347 -13.95 -13.81 5.26
N GLU A 348 -13.03 -14.78 5.10
CA GLU A 348 -11.59 -14.54 5.23
C GLU A 348 -11.02 -13.98 3.92
N PHE A 349 -10.07 -13.05 4.02
CA PHE A 349 -9.37 -12.49 2.87
C PHE A 349 -8.06 -13.22 2.61
N ARG A 350 -7.90 -13.75 1.39
CA ARG A 350 -6.67 -14.42 0.93
C ARG A 350 -6.06 -13.70 -0.25
N THR A 351 -4.75 -13.51 -0.24
CA THR A 351 -4.03 -12.95 -1.39
C THR A 351 -3.60 -14.06 -2.33
N ALA A 352 -3.92 -13.94 -3.62
CA ALA A 352 -3.43 -14.87 -4.64
C ALA A 352 -3.32 -14.18 -6.01
N HIS A 353 -2.51 -14.76 -6.90
CA HIS A 353 -2.46 -14.32 -8.28
C HIS A 353 -3.76 -14.68 -9.01
N LYS A 354 -4.23 -13.82 -9.92
CA LYS A 354 -5.41 -14.06 -10.79
C LYS A 354 -5.48 -15.49 -11.35
N THR A 355 -4.38 -16.02 -11.92
CA THR A 355 -4.40 -17.39 -12.50
C THR A 355 -4.72 -18.50 -11.51
N ALA A 356 -4.48 -18.30 -10.22
CA ALA A 356 -4.80 -19.31 -9.20
C ALA A 356 -6.29 -19.33 -8.82
N LEU A 357 -7.04 -18.31 -9.23
CA LEU A 357 -8.43 -18.07 -8.80
C LEU A 357 -9.44 -18.25 -9.92
N VAL A 358 -9.09 -17.91 -11.16
CA VAL A 358 -10.01 -17.89 -12.32
C VAL A 358 -10.80 -19.19 -12.52
N ASP A 359 -10.17 -20.34 -12.29
CA ASP A 359 -10.81 -21.65 -12.54
C ASP A 359 -11.61 -22.17 -11.35
N THR A 360 -11.43 -21.59 -10.15
CA THR A 360 -11.94 -22.13 -8.89
C THR A 360 -12.88 -21.18 -8.15
N HIS A 361 -12.87 -19.89 -8.48
CA HIS A 361 -13.63 -18.83 -7.82
C HIS A 361 -14.53 -18.10 -8.82
N ASP A 362 -15.51 -17.36 -8.29
CA ASP A 362 -16.30 -16.42 -9.07
C ASP A 362 -15.73 -15.01 -8.95
N LEU A 363 -15.61 -14.32 -10.08
CA LEU A 363 -15.22 -12.90 -10.09
C LEU A 363 -16.41 -12.05 -9.66
N VAL A 364 -16.19 -11.22 -8.65
CA VAL A 364 -17.14 -10.22 -8.18
C VAL A 364 -16.77 -8.86 -8.76
N GLU A 365 -17.76 -8.18 -9.32
CA GLU A 365 -17.63 -6.83 -9.82
C GLU A 365 -18.30 -5.84 -8.86
N HIS A 366 -17.74 -4.63 -8.79
CA HIS A 366 -18.32 -3.50 -8.09
C HIS A 366 -18.37 -2.32 -9.07
N GLU A 367 -19.56 -1.76 -9.27
CA GLU A 367 -19.79 -0.67 -10.26
C GLU A 367 -19.30 -1.04 -11.68
N GLY A 368 -19.55 -2.28 -12.11
CA GLY A 368 -19.12 -2.78 -13.42
C GLY A 368 -17.61 -2.94 -13.59
N ARG A 369 -16.85 -2.94 -12.49
CA ARG A 369 -15.39 -3.18 -12.49
C ARG A 369 -15.04 -4.43 -11.68
N PRO A 370 -14.14 -5.30 -12.18
CA PRO A 370 -13.58 -6.41 -11.41
C PRO A 370 -13.01 -5.94 -10.08
N SER A 371 -13.43 -6.56 -8.98
CA SER A 371 -13.04 -6.14 -7.62
C SER A 371 -12.29 -7.24 -6.85
N TYR A 372 -12.83 -8.45 -6.80
CA TYR A 372 -12.22 -9.57 -6.08
C TYR A 372 -12.81 -10.90 -6.54
N PHE A 373 -12.23 -12.01 -6.10
CA PHE A 373 -12.76 -13.35 -6.29
C PHE A 373 -13.44 -13.86 -5.02
N ARG A 374 -14.49 -14.67 -5.13
CA ARG A 374 -15.08 -15.36 -3.98
C ARG A 374 -15.16 -16.87 -4.23
N ASP A 375 -15.13 -17.66 -3.15
CA ASP A 375 -15.39 -19.10 -3.25
C ASP A 375 -16.70 -19.34 -4.02
N ARG A 376 -16.68 -20.28 -4.98
CA ARG A 376 -17.91 -20.68 -5.67
C ARG A 376 -18.86 -21.27 -4.65
N SER A 377 -20.10 -20.80 -4.64
CA SER A 377 -21.17 -21.46 -3.92
C SER A 377 -21.30 -22.89 -4.45
N SER A 378 -21.23 -23.88 -3.57
CA SER A 378 -21.55 -25.26 -3.98
C SER A 378 -23.01 -25.28 -4.46
N PRO A 379 -23.36 -26.02 -5.52
CA PRO A 379 -24.76 -26.14 -5.98
C PRO A 379 -25.76 -26.70 -4.94
N ALA A 380 -25.31 -27.01 -3.72
CA ALA A 380 -26.07 -27.70 -2.68
C ALA A 380 -26.57 -26.78 -1.55
N GLU A 381 -26.36 -25.46 -1.60
CA GLU A 381 -26.91 -24.51 -0.60
C GLU A 381 -27.98 -23.57 -1.16
N ILE A 382 -28.52 -23.89 -2.34
CA ILE A 382 -29.79 -23.34 -2.83
C ILE A 382 -30.79 -24.50 -2.83
N LEU A 383 -31.24 -24.90 -1.64
CA LEU A 383 -32.46 -25.69 -1.35
C LEU A 383 -32.44 -26.02 0.14
N ASP A 384 -32.96 -25.10 0.95
CA ASP A 384 -34.11 -25.32 1.86
C ASP A 384 -34.49 -24.03 2.59
#